data_AF-A0A1W1XYR3-F1
#
_entry.id   AF-A0A1W1XYR3-F1
#
_cell.length_a   1.000
_cell.length_b   1.000
_cell.length_c   1.000
_cell.angle_alpha   90.00
_cell.angle_beta   90.00
_cell.angle_gamma   90.00
#
_symmetry.space_group_name_H-M   'P 1'
#
loop_
_entity.id
_entity.type
_entity.pdbx_description
1 polymer ?
#
loop_
_entity_poly.entity_id
_entity_poly.type
_entity_poly.pdbx_seq_one_letter_code
_entity_poly.pdbx_strand_id
1 'polypeptide(L)'
;MNLTELIADSKANHKYFEIICSKYSKKINFLVKSFNIELYRNDLLLFLWQLIKKINSSDFKSEQALHSYINISLKNYCINLYNKYHKNNRITYNSLLTDIEIDKNFSYNTIDNSSLIFDDLIVNLSEKQKKIIIMRYKYCLTDYEIASSLHVSRQAVHKNRVAALNKLHKSLIS
;
A
#
# COMPACT_ATOMS: atom_id res chain seq x y z
N MET A 1 -10.16 9.49 -21.03
CA MET A 1 -10.48 8.04 -21.06
C MET A 1 -10.75 7.60 -19.63
N ASN A 2 -11.95 7.10 -19.38
CA ASN A 2 -12.32 6.58 -18.06
C ASN A 2 -11.68 5.19 -17.83
N LEU A 3 -11.68 4.72 -16.60
CA LEU A 3 -11.08 3.43 -16.24
C LEU A 3 -11.77 2.27 -16.94
N THR A 4 -13.08 2.34 -17.15
CA THR A 4 -13.85 1.27 -17.79
C THR A 4 -13.45 1.06 -19.25
N GLU A 5 -13.24 2.14 -20.01
CA GLU A 5 -12.68 2.13 -21.37
C GLU A 5 -11.27 1.55 -21.36
N LEU A 6 -10.42 2.01 -20.44
CA LEU A 6 -9.04 1.54 -20.33
C LEU A 6 -8.97 0.03 -20.08
N ILE A 7 -9.84 -0.49 -19.21
CA ILE A 7 -9.90 -1.92 -18.92
C ILE A 7 -10.36 -2.69 -20.16
N ALA A 8 -11.40 -2.24 -20.85
CA ALA A 8 -11.89 -2.88 -22.07
C ALA A 8 -10.78 -2.95 -23.13
N ASP A 9 -10.12 -1.83 -23.40
CA ASP A 9 -9.10 -1.75 -24.45
C ASP A 9 -7.80 -2.47 -24.07
N SER A 10 -7.45 -2.52 -22.77
CA SER A 10 -6.30 -3.27 -22.28
C SER A 10 -6.42 -4.78 -22.50
N LYS A 11 -7.64 -5.29 -22.73
CA LYS A 11 -7.83 -6.71 -23.06
C LYS A 11 -7.29 -7.02 -24.45
N ALA A 12 -7.35 -6.08 -25.39
CA ALA A 12 -6.86 -6.23 -26.76
C ALA A 12 -5.45 -5.67 -26.98
N ASN A 13 -5.03 -4.64 -26.24
CA ASN A 13 -3.76 -3.95 -26.47
C ASN A 13 -3.02 -3.60 -25.16
N HIS A 14 -1.77 -4.06 -25.04
CA HIS A 14 -0.93 -3.84 -23.86
C HIS A 14 -0.65 -2.36 -23.54
N LYS A 15 -0.66 -1.47 -24.52
CA LYS A 15 -0.43 -0.03 -24.31
C LYS A 15 -1.41 0.58 -23.30
N TYR A 16 -2.66 0.12 -23.29
CA TYR A 16 -3.66 0.61 -22.32
C TYR A 16 -3.39 0.10 -20.91
N PHE A 17 -2.73 -1.05 -20.76
CA PHE A 17 -2.29 -1.52 -19.46
C PHE A 17 -1.20 -0.61 -18.88
N GLU A 18 -0.27 -0.10 -19.69
CA GLU A 18 0.73 0.88 -19.24
C GLU A 18 0.09 2.18 -18.71
N ILE A 19 -1.00 2.62 -19.35
CA ILE A 19 -1.78 3.78 -18.88
C ILE A 19 -2.45 3.47 -17.53
N ILE A 20 -3.00 2.27 -17.36
CA ILE A 20 -3.55 1.83 -16.06
C ILE A 20 -2.45 1.79 -14.99
N CYS A 21 -1.29 1.21 -15.28
CA CYS A 21 -0.13 1.21 -14.39
C CYS A 21 0.27 2.63 -13.98
N SER A 22 0.27 3.56 -14.91
CA SER A 22 0.55 4.98 -14.64
C SER A 22 -0.51 5.58 -13.70
N LYS A 23 -1.81 5.29 -13.92
CA LYS A 23 -2.92 5.75 -13.06
C LYS A 23 -2.80 5.25 -11.62
N TYR A 24 -2.29 4.02 -11.42
CA TYR A 24 -2.11 3.41 -10.10
C TYR A 24 -0.70 3.52 -9.52
N SER A 25 0.25 4.14 -10.24
CA SER A 25 1.66 4.24 -9.85
C SER A 25 1.89 4.76 -8.42
N LYS A 26 1.20 5.85 -8.04
CA LYS A 26 1.28 6.42 -6.69
C LYS A 26 0.82 5.42 -5.62
N LYS A 27 -0.26 4.68 -5.89
CA LYS A 27 -0.81 3.67 -4.97
C LYS A 27 0.12 2.47 -4.86
N ILE A 28 0.65 1.99 -5.98
CA ILE A 28 1.61 0.88 -6.05
C ILE A 28 2.86 1.24 -5.27
N ASN A 29 3.48 2.38 -5.55
CA ASN A 29 4.68 2.83 -4.85
C ASN A 29 4.42 3.02 -3.35
N PHE A 30 3.26 3.56 -2.98
CA PHE A 30 2.86 3.67 -1.58
C PHE A 30 2.77 2.29 -0.92
N LEU A 31 2.10 1.32 -1.54
CA LEU A 31 1.97 -0.03 -0.98
C LEU A 31 3.32 -0.74 -0.88
N VAL A 32 4.15 -0.68 -1.92
CA VAL A 32 5.47 -1.31 -1.95
C VAL A 32 6.32 -0.85 -0.77
N LYS A 33 6.41 0.47 -0.56
CA LYS A 33 7.12 1.06 0.58
C LYS A 33 6.48 0.71 1.92
N SER A 34 5.16 0.79 2.02
CA SER A 34 4.45 0.56 3.29
C SER A 34 4.60 -0.88 3.80
N PHE A 35 4.76 -1.83 2.89
CA PHE A 35 4.95 -3.25 3.23
C PHE A 35 6.42 -3.70 3.14
N ASN A 36 7.35 -2.81 2.76
CA ASN A 36 8.77 -3.11 2.52
C ASN A 36 8.96 -4.31 1.57
N ILE A 37 8.30 -4.26 0.41
CA ILE A 37 8.25 -5.34 -0.59
C ILE A 37 8.83 -4.92 -1.94
N GLU A 38 9.86 -4.07 -1.96
CA GLU A 38 10.52 -3.56 -3.18
C GLU A 38 10.86 -4.66 -4.19
N LEU A 39 11.38 -5.80 -3.72
CA LEU A 39 11.72 -6.96 -4.55
C LEU A 39 10.50 -7.58 -5.27
N TYR A 40 9.29 -7.40 -4.73
CA TYR A 40 8.04 -7.96 -5.26
C TYR A 40 7.20 -6.96 -6.04
N ARG A 41 7.78 -5.81 -6.40
CA ARG A 41 7.08 -4.78 -7.20
C ARG A 41 6.57 -5.35 -8.52
N ASN A 42 7.36 -6.18 -9.19
CA ASN A 42 6.96 -6.80 -10.46
C ASN A 42 5.83 -7.82 -10.26
N ASP A 43 5.82 -8.56 -9.15
CA ASP A 43 4.70 -9.46 -8.81
C ASP A 43 3.40 -8.69 -8.55
N LEU A 44 3.49 -7.53 -7.91
CA LEU A 44 2.32 -6.65 -7.70
C LEU A 44 1.77 -6.11 -9.03
N LEU A 45 2.65 -5.76 -9.98
CA LEU A 45 2.26 -5.34 -11.33
C LEU A 45 1.64 -6.51 -12.12
N LEU A 46 2.21 -7.71 -12.02
CA LEU A 46 1.67 -8.91 -12.63
C LEU A 46 0.28 -9.24 -12.07
N PHE A 47 0.10 -9.13 -10.74
CA PHE A 47 -1.20 -9.29 -10.10
C PHE A 47 -2.21 -8.27 -10.61
N LEU A 48 -1.82 -6.98 -10.74
CA LEU A 48 -2.69 -5.95 -11.32
C LEU A 48 -3.11 -6.34 -12.74
N TRP A 49 -2.19 -6.79 -13.59
CA TRP A 49 -2.49 -7.22 -14.94
C TRP A 49 -3.53 -8.35 -14.97
N GLN A 50 -3.33 -9.38 -14.16
CA GLN A 50 -4.25 -10.51 -14.05
C GLN A 50 -5.62 -10.08 -13.52
N LEU A 51 -5.65 -9.15 -12.56
CA LEU A 51 -6.88 -8.59 -12.01
C LEU A 51 -7.66 -7.84 -13.10
N ILE A 52 -7.01 -6.96 -13.85
CA ILE A 52 -7.63 -6.19 -14.94
C ILE A 52 -8.21 -7.12 -16.01
N LYS A 53 -7.50 -8.18 -16.39
CA LYS A 53 -7.99 -9.16 -17.38
C LYS A 53 -9.27 -9.87 -16.93
N LYS A 54 -9.41 -10.14 -15.62
CA LYS A 54 -10.58 -10.80 -15.02
C LYS A 54 -11.75 -9.87 -14.76
N ILE A 55 -11.51 -8.56 -14.61
CA ILE A 55 -12.58 -7.60 -14.34
C ILE A 55 -13.55 -7.54 -15.52
N ASN A 56 -14.83 -7.65 -15.21
CA ASN A 56 -15.91 -7.25 -16.09
C ASN A 56 -16.50 -5.92 -15.60
N SER A 57 -16.33 -4.85 -16.37
CA SER A 57 -16.71 -3.50 -15.97
C SER A 57 -18.22 -3.36 -15.70
N SER A 58 -19.07 -4.20 -16.31
CA SER A 58 -20.52 -4.20 -16.09
C SER A 58 -20.93 -4.63 -14.68
N ASP A 59 -20.05 -5.34 -13.96
CA ASP A 59 -20.37 -5.86 -12.62
C ASP A 59 -20.31 -4.75 -11.55
N PHE A 60 -19.84 -3.56 -11.92
CA PHE A 60 -19.62 -2.45 -11.01
C PHE A 60 -20.68 -1.37 -11.20
N LYS A 61 -21.31 -0.97 -10.09
CA LYS A 61 -22.33 0.09 -10.06
C LYS A 61 -21.79 1.47 -10.45
N SER A 62 -20.48 1.69 -10.36
CA SER A 62 -19.83 2.94 -10.75
C SER A 62 -18.32 2.77 -10.96
N GLU A 63 -17.70 3.71 -11.66
CA GLU A 63 -16.24 3.76 -11.83
C GLU A 63 -15.52 3.87 -10.48
N GLN A 64 -16.13 4.55 -9.50
CA GLN A 64 -15.56 4.68 -8.16
C GLN A 64 -15.57 3.36 -7.38
N ALA A 65 -16.60 2.52 -7.59
CA ALA A 65 -16.65 1.17 -7.03
C ALA A 65 -15.54 0.30 -7.62
N LEU A 66 -15.33 0.37 -8.94
CA LEU A 66 -14.25 -0.32 -9.64
C LEU A 66 -12.86 0.13 -9.15
N HIS A 67 -12.64 1.45 -9.01
CA HIS A 67 -11.42 2.00 -8.42
C HIS A 67 -11.18 1.48 -7.00
N SER A 68 -12.23 1.44 -6.18
CA SER A 68 -12.14 0.94 -4.81
C SER A 68 -11.79 -0.54 -4.77
N TYR A 69 -12.40 -1.34 -5.65
CA TYR A 69 -12.14 -2.77 -5.79
C TYR A 69 -10.68 -3.06 -6.16
N ILE A 70 -10.12 -2.35 -7.14
CA ILE A 70 -8.70 -2.50 -7.52
C ILE A 70 -7.79 -2.11 -6.35
N ASN A 71 -8.07 -0.98 -5.70
CA ASN A 71 -7.27 -0.53 -4.55
C ASN A 71 -7.27 -1.53 -3.38
N ILE A 72 -8.42 -2.12 -3.09
CA ILE A 72 -8.57 -3.14 -2.04
C ILE A 72 -7.83 -4.42 -2.44
N SER A 73 -8.02 -4.88 -3.69
CA SER A 73 -7.35 -6.07 -4.22
C SER A 73 -5.82 -5.94 -4.14
N LEU A 74 -5.25 -4.80 -4.54
CA LEU A 74 -3.81 -4.53 -4.43
C LEU A 74 -3.33 -4.55 -2.98
N LYS A 75 -4.05 -3.87 -2.06
CA LYS A 75 -3.72 -3.88 -0.63
C LYS A 75 -3.71 -5.31 -0.08
N ASN A 76 -4.76 -6.08 -0.38
CA ASN A 76 -4.90 -7.46 0.10
C ASN A 76 -3.79 -8.37 -0.45
N TYR A 77 -3.39 -8.19 -1.70
CA TYR A 77 -2.25 -8.89 -2.26
C TYR A 77 -0.95 -8.58 -1.52
N CYS A 78 -0.68 -7.31 -1.21
CA CYS A 78 0.49 -6.92 -0.40
C CYS A 78 0.44 -7.52 1.02
N ILE A 79 -0.74 -7.54 1.67
CA ILE A 79 -0.92 -8.18 2.97
C ILE A 79 -0.61 -9.68 2.88
N ASN A 80 -1.08 -10.36 1.83
CA ASN A 80 -0.80 -11.78 1.63
C ASN A 80 0.69 -12.05 1.43
N LEU A 81 1.38 -11.22 0.62
CA LEU A 81 2.83 -11.27 0.46
C LEU A 81 3.54 -11.08 1.81
N TYR A 82 3.26 -9.98 2.51
CA TYR A 82 3.81 -9.68 3.83
C TYR A 82 3.62 -10.86 4.80
N ASN A 83 2.40 -11.37 4.90
CA ASN A 83 2.08 -12.50 5.77
C ASN A 83 2.83 -13.77 5.38
N LYS A 84 3.02 -14.04 4.09
CA LYS A 84 3.79 -15.21 3.61
C LYS A 84 5.25 -15.13 4.05
N TYR A 85 5.86 -13.94 3.97
CA TYR A 85 7.24 -13.73 4.44
C TYR A 85 7.35 -13.78 5.96
N HIS A 86 6.46 -13.09 6.68
CA HIS A 86 6.54 -12.99 8.14
C HIS A 86 6.02 -14.22 8.90
N LYS A 87 5.10 -15.03 8.33
CA LYS A 87 4.76 -16.34 8.91
C LYS A 87 5.88 -17.36 8.75
N ASN A 88 6.67 -17.27 7.66
CA ASN A 88 7.78 -18.19 7.40
C ASN A 88 9.02 -17.91 8.26
N ASN A 89 9.08 -16.77 8.98
CA ASN A 89 10.14 -16.49 9.96
C ASN A 89 10.06 -17.37 11.24
N ARG A 90 9.14 -18.35 11.30
CA ARG A 90 9.18 -19.45 12.28
C ARG A 90 9.94 -20.68 11.79
N ILE A 91 10.46 -20.66 10.56
CA ILE A 91 11.39 -21.67 10.08
C ILE A 91 12.79 -21.17 10.42
N THR A 92 13.42 -21.80 11.42
CA THR A 92 14.84 -21.66 11.72
C THR A 92 15.63 -22.04 10.46
N TYR A 93 16.24 -21.06 9.81
CA TYR A 93 17.20 -21.31 8.74
C TYR A 93 18.41 -22.00 9.38
N ASN A 94 18.53 -23.31 9.18
CA ASN A 94 19.70 -24.06 9.63
C ASN A 94 20.78 -23.83 8.58
N SER A 95 21.63 -22.82 8.79
CA SER A 95 22.67 -22.37 7.85
C SER A 95 23.78 -23.41 7.58
N LEU A 96 23.60 -24.65 8.04
CA LEU A 96 24.53 -25.77 7.88
C LEU A 96 24.20 -26.68 6.68
N LEU A 97 23.12 -26.42 5.93
CA LEU A 97 22.62 -27.34 4.88
C LEU A 97 22.59 -26.77 3.46
N THR A 98 23.13 -25.59 3.21
CA THR A 98 23.25 -25.04 1.85
C THR A 98 24.57 -24.33 1.68
N ASP A 99 25.43 -24.84 0.78
CA ASP A 99 26.63 -24.17 0.23
C ASP A 99 26.25 -22.97 -0.65
N ILE A 100 25.36 -22.12 -0.16
CA ILE A 100 25.14 -20.79 -0.72
C ILE A 100 25.98 -19.90 0.17
N GLU A 101 27.17 -19.51 -0.30
CA GLU A 101 27.89 -18.38 0.25
C GLU A 101 26.95 -17.17 0.15
N ILE A 102 26.26 -16.87 1.25
CA ILE A 102 25.53 -15.62 1.40
C ILE A 102 26.62 -14.56 1.36
N ASP A 103 26.76 -13.92 0.20
CA ASP A 103 27.65 -12.81 -0.03
C ASP A 103 27.39 -11.77 1.08
N LYS A 104 28.30 -11.73 2.06
CA LYS A 104 28.23 -10.85 3.24
C LYS A 104 28.22 -9.36 2.85
N ASN A 105 28.43 -9.05 1.56
CA ASN A 105 28.37 -7.70 1.01
C ASN A 105 26.97 -7.24 0.63
N PHE A 106 25.95 -8.10 0.62
CA PHE A 106 24.54 -7.66 0.48
C PHE A 106 23.94 -7.25 1.83
N SER A 107 24.65 -6.39 2.55
CA SER A 107 24.05 -5.56 3.58
C SER A 107 23.24 -4.44 2.90
N TYR A 108 22.00 -4.74 2.49
CA TYR A 108 20.96 -3.71 2.39
C TYR A 108 20.53 -3.25 3.80
N ASN A 109 21.48 -2.98 4.69
CA ASN A 109 21.26 -2.16 5.87
C ASN A 109 21.63 -0.71 5.51
N THR A 110 20.99 -0.15 4.48
CA THR A 110 20.68 1.26 4.59
C THR A 110 19.78 1.36 5.79
N ILE A 111 20.28 1.91 6.90
CA ILE A 111 19.48 2.18 8.10
C ILE A 111 18.20 2.82 7.61
N ASP A 112 17.08 2.09 7.71
CA ASP A 112 15.78 2.54 7.23
C ASP A 112 15.28 3.61 8.20
N ASN A 113 15.81 4.82 8.01
CA ASN A 113 15.42 6.00 8.77
C ASN A 113 13.98 6.43 8.48
N SER A 114 13.24 5.73 7.60
CA SER A 114 11.87 6.10 7.27
C SER A 114 10.95 6.06 8.48
N SER A 115 11.15 5.13 9.43
CA SER A 115 10.37 5.13 10.68
C SER A 115 10.74 6.32 11.57
N LEU A 116 12.03 6.63 11.72
CA LEU A 116 12.48 7.78 12.53
C LEU A 116 11.95 9.10 11.95
N ILE A 117 12.09 9.29 10.63
CA ILE A 117 11.57 10.47 9.93
C ILE A 117 10.05 10.55 10.06
N PHE A 118 9.34 9.42 9.96
CA PHE A 118 7.89 9.40 10.12
C PHE A 118 7.45 9.79 11.53
N ASP A 119 8.13 9.27 12.56
CA ASP A 119 7.81 9.52 13.96
C ASP A 119 8.10 10.99 14.33
N ASP A 120 9.18 11.56 13.81
CA ASP A 120 9.50 12.99 13.95
C ASP A 120 8.47 13.89 13.26
N LEU A 121 8.03 13.53 12.05
CA LEU A 121 7.02 14.30 11.30
C LEU A 121 5.72 14.45 12.08
N ILE A 122 5.31 13.42 12.83
CA ILE A 122 4.04 13.41 13.55
C ILE A 122 4.15 13.87 15.00
N VAL A 123 5.33 14.27 15.48
CA VAL A 123 5.58 14.57 16.89
C VAL A 123 4.62 15.63 17.45
N ASN A 124 4.27 16.63 16.64
CA ASN A 124 3.42 17.77 16.99
C ASN A 124 1.90 17.49 16.88
N LEU A 125 1.51 16.27 16.49
CA LEU A 125 0.11 15.87 16.44
C LEU A 125 -0.39 15.46 17.84
N SER A 126 -1.69 15.60 18.09
CA SER A 126 -2.28 14.99 19.29
C SER A 126 -2.24 13.46 19.21
N GLU A 127 -2.26 12.76 20.34
CA GLU A 127 -2.18 11.28 20.37
C GLU A 127 -3.25 10.60 19.51
N LYS A 128 -4.48 11.13 19.51
CA LYS A 128 -5.56 10.64 18.64
C LYS A 128 -5.23 10.83 17.15
N GLN A 129 -4.64 11.97 16.79
CA GLN A 129 -4.22 12.26 15.43
C GLN A 129 -3.04 11.38 15.01
N LYS A 130 -2.01 11.22 15.87
CA LYS A 130 -0.87 10.32 15.66
C LYS A 130 -1.37 8.90 15.38
N LYS A 131 -2.23 8.36 16.25
CA LYS A 131 -2.76 7.00 16.09
C LYS A 131 -3.49 6.83 14.75
N ILE A 132 -4.33 7.79 14.37
CA ILE A 132 -5.04 7.76 13.08
C ILE A 132 -4.06 7.84 11.89
N ILE A 133 -3.04 8.70 11.96
CA ILE A 133 -2.03 8.86 10.91
C ILE A 133 -1.18 7.59 10.77
N ILE A 134 -0.72 7.01 11.89
CA ILE A 134 0.00 5.72 11.92
C ILE A 134 -0.86 4.64 11.28
N MET A 135 -2.09 4.45 11.76
CA MET A 135 -2.98 3.41 11.24
C MET A 135 -3.27 3.59 9.74
N ARG A 136 -3.43 4.83 9.28
CA ARG A 136 -3.73 5.13 7.88
C ARG A 136 -2.53 4.93 6.96
N TYR A 137 -1.35 5.43 7.35
CA TYR A 137 -0.21 5.60 6.46
C TYR A 137 0.93 4.62 6.74
N LYS A 138 1.11 4.17 7.98
CA LYS A 138 2.04 3.08 8.34
C LYS A 138 1.38 1.72 8.12
N TYR A 139 0.14 1.53 8.60
CA TYR A 139 -0.57 0.24 8.51
C TYR A 139 -1.59 0.14 7.36
N CYS A 140 -1.69 1.16 6.50
CA CYS A 140 -2.57 1.14 5.33
C CYS A 140 -4.06 0.86 5.62
N LEU A 141 -4.55 1.13 6.83
CA LEU A 141 -5.96 0.93 7.19
C LEU A 141 -6.87 1.99 6.54
N THR A 142 -8.08 1.60 6.19
CA THR A 142 -9.16 2.48 5.72
C THR A 142 -9.77 3.25 6.87
N ASP A 143 -10.39 4.40 6.59
CA ASP A 143 -11.09 5.17 7.63
C ASP A 143 -12.17 4.33 8.34
N TYR A 144 -12.75 3.32 7.64
CA TYR A 144 -13.69 2.36 8.23
C TYR A 144 -13.01 1.36 9.18
N GLU A 145 -11.90 0.74 8.77
CA GLU A 145 -11.12 -0.17 9.62
C GLU A 145 -10.61 0.56 10.87
N ILE A 146 -10.14 1.81 10.70
CA ILE A 146 -9.70 2.68 11.80
C ILE A 146 -10.86 3.02 12.74
N ALA A 147 -12.01 3.42 12.19
CA ALA A 147 -13.20 3.74 12.95
C ALA A 147 -13.64 2.56 13.82
N SER A 148 -13.64 1.36 13.24
CA SER A 148 -13.96 0.11 13.93
C SER A 148 -12.97 -0.19 15.05
N SER A 149 -11.66 -0.05 14.79
CA SER A 149 -10.61 -0.30 15.79
C SER A 149 -10.56 0.73 16.92
N LEU A 150 -11.00 1.97 16.67
CA LEU A 150 -11.03 3.05 17.66
C LEU A 150 -12.40 3.23 18.33
N HIS A 151 -13.41 2.45 17.93
CA HIS A 151 -14.81 2.59 18.37
C HIS A 151 -15.36 4.03 18.21
N VAL A 152 -15.11 4.64 17.05
CA VAL A 152 -15.60 5.99 16.70
C VAL A 152 -16.28 5.98 15.34
N SER A 153 -16.97 7.05 14.98
CA SER A 153 -17.56 7.18 13.64
C SER A 153 -16.50 7.37 12.55
N ARG A 154 -16.80 6.89 11.34
CA ARG A 154 -15.96 7.12 10.15
C ARG A 154 -15.74 8.61 9.88
N GLN A 155 -16.77 9.46 10.10
CA GLN A 155 -16.64 10.91 9.96
C GLN A 155 -15.67 11.50 11.00
N ALA A 156 -15.67 10.98 12.22
CA ALA A 156 -14.73 11.42 13.25
C ALA A 156 -13.28 11.07 12.87
N VAL A 157 -13.03 9.88 12.32
CA VAL A 157 -11.71 9.51 11.78
C VAL A 157 -11.30 10.45 10.67
N HIS A 158 -12.18 10.68 9.69
CA HIS A 158 -11.91 11.57 8.56
C HIS A 158 -11.56 12.99 9.02
N LYS A 159 -12.37 13.57 9.91
CA LYS A 159 -12.15 14.92 10.46
C LYS A 159 -10.80 15.02 11.17
N ASN A 160 -10.46 14.05 12.02
CA ASN A 160 -9.18 14.04 12.73
C ASN A 160 -8.00 13.87 11.78
N ARG A 161 -8.13 13.00 10.76
CA ARG A 161 -7.11 12.79 9.73
C ARG A 161 -6.86 14.06 8.92
N VAL A 162 -7.91 14.72 8.45
CA VAL A 162 -7.77 15.98 7.69
C VAL A 162 -7.13 17.07 8.55
N ALA A 163 -7.57 17.22 9.80
CA ALA A 163 -6.98 18.19 10.73
C ALA A 163 -5.49 17.90 11.00
N ALA A 164 -5.11 16.63 11.11
CA ALA A 164 -3.72 16.21 11.27
C ALA A 164 -2.88 16.54 10.03
N LEU A 165 -3.35 16.18 8.83
CA LEU A 165 -2.66 16.47 7.57
C LEU A 165 -2.46 17.98 7.36
N ASN A 166 -3.44 18.81 7.74
CA ASN A 166 -3.31 20.26 7.66
C ASN A 166 -2.23 20.80 8.60
N LYS A 167 -2.04 20.21 9.79
CA LYS A 167 -0.94 20.57 10.69
C LYS A 167 0.42 20.19 10.09
N LEU A 168 0.53 18.97 9.58
CA LEU A 168 1.74 18.47 8.94
C LEU A 168 2.12 19.30 7.71
N HIS A 169 1.13 19.68 6.89
CA HIS A 169 1.36 20.53 5.72
C HIS A 169 1.89 21.91 6.12
N LYS A 170 1.35 22.51 7.17
CA LYS A 170 1.84 23.80 7.68
C LYS A 170 3.28 23.71 8.17
N SER A 171 3.63 22.67 8.93
CA SER A 171 4.99 22.49 9.46
C SER A 171 6.05 22.17 8.38
N LEU A 172 5.62 21.75 7.18
CA LEU A 172 6.52 21.47 6.06
C LEU A 172 6.77 22.67 5.15
N ILE A 173 5.96 23.73 5.27
CA ILE A 173 6.03 24.94 4.43
C ILE A 173 6.47 26.17 5.24
N SER A 174 6.37 26.11 6.57
CA SER A 174 6.96 27.08 7.51
C SER A 174 8.46 26.90 7.61
#